data_AF-A0A9D7LXI6-F1
#
_entry.id   AF-A0A9D7LXI6-F1
#
_cell.length_a   1.000
_cell.length_b   1.000
_cell.length_c   1.000
_cell.angle_alpha   90.00
_cell.angle_beta   90.00
_cell.angle_gamma   90.00
#
_symmetry.space_group_name_H-M   'P 1'
#
loop_
_entity.id
_entity.type
_entity.pdbx_description
1 polymer ?
#
loop_
_entity_poly.entity_id
_entity_poly.type
_entity_poly.pdbx_seq_one_letter_code
_entity_poly.pdbx_strand_id
1 'polypeptide(L)'
;MSSIREWSQISALTAHAEPREVTTVDCLFRIATNLVGSERCWIGRGGLLHYKADIAGGSLKLYESRIIAGLLLESVSAEKWKQAIEVENVLQKTSQGTAKRQASLIRARLKTMTSSHWILVRDGPKPLATQSVFAAAISHSQLLKDFLLLYVCDHFRTGNLELTRRHWRTFVASCRERDPEMPSWTQSTTDKLGDSVFQILTEVGMLSEGSKPSLQRVHYQPEIMSYLREHKCEEVVRAMQAFL
;
A
#
# COMPACT_ATOMS: atom_id res chain seq x y z
N MET A 1 37.86 6.80 71.01
CA MET A 1 36.70 6.04 71.55
C MET A 1 35.59 7.03 71.82
N SER A 2 34.39 6.73 71.32
CA SER A 2 33.12 7.44 71.51
C SER A 2 33.02 8.87 70.95
N SER A 3 31.89 9.39 70.50
CA SER A 3 30.56 8.88 70.10
C SER A 3 29.70 10.13 69.91
N ILE A 4 28.62 10.04 69.14
CA ILE A 4 27.32 10.69 69.45
C ILE A 4 27.21 12.22 69.20
N ARG A 5 26.46 12.62 68.15
CA ARG A 5 25.11 13.25 68.18
C ARG A 5 25.16 14.78 68.38
N GLU A 6 24.20 15.59 68.02
CA GLU A 6 23.04 15.63 67.11
C GLU A 6 22.62 17.12 67.19
N TRP A 7 22.27 17.72 66.05
CA TRP A 7 21.14 18.62 65.84
C TRP A 7 20.74 19.70 66.88
N SER A 8 20.70 20.95 66.42
CA SER A 8 19.72 21.98 66.80
C SER A 8 19.78 23.12 65.76
N GLN A 9 18.86 23.16 64.78
CA GLN A 9 17.70 24.08 64.73
C GLN A 9 18.12 25.57 64.51
N ILE A 10 17.74 26.31 63.46
CA ILE A 10 16.39 26.65 62.96
C ILE A 10 16.46 27.34 61.57
N SER A 11 15.35 27.17 60.85
CA SER A 11 14.82 27.70 59.58
C SER A 11 15.20 29.10 59.03
N ALA A 12 15.13 29.12 57.69
CA ALA A 12 14.53 30.14 56.80
C ALA A 12 15.39 31.31 56.30
N LEU A 13 15.76 31.30 55.01
CA LEU A 13 15.24 32.20 53.95
C LEU A 13 16.05 32.07 52.63
N THR A 14 15.36 31.59 51.59
CA THR A 14 15.42 31.95 50.14
C THR A 14 16.70 32.42 49.44
N ALA A 15 17.03 31.72 48.33
CA ALA A 15 17.73 32.08 47.06
C ALA A 15 18.80 31.01 46.73
N HIS A 16 18.95 30.39 45.55
CA HIS A 16 18.47 30.58 44.19
C HIS A 16 18.44 29.22 43.42
N ALA A 17 17.77 29.23 42.28
CA ALA A 17 17.60 28.23 41.20
C ALA A 17 18.73 27.19 41.00
N GLU A 18 18.51 25.96 40.52
CA GLU A 18 17.89 25.65 39.22
C GLU A 18 17.57 24.12 39.10
N PRO A 19 16.40 23.70 38.59
CA PRO A 19 16.11 22.30 38.26
C PRO A 19 16.40 21.99 36.79
N ARG A 20 17.09 20.88 36.50
CA ARG A 20 17.23 20.32 35.15
C ARG A 20 15.95 19.55 34.78
N GLU A 21 15.19 20.09 33.83
CA GLU A 21 14.06 19.45 33.19
C GLU A 21 14.47 18.17 32.44
N VAL A 22 13.77 17.08 32.76
CA VAL A 22 13.70 15.86 31.95
C VAL A 22 12.73 16.14 30.82
N THR A 23 13.24 16.32 29.60
CA THR A 23 12.40 16.52 28.42
C THR A 23 12.13 15.20 27.71
N THR A 24 10.85 14.94 27.52
CA THR A 24 10.23 13.87 26.74
C THR A 24 10.68 13.92 25.27
N VAL A 25 11.88 13.43 24.99
CA VAL A 25 12.34 13.13 23.60
C VAL A 25 13.03 11.75 23.53
N ASP A 26 13.06 11.01 24.64
CA ASP A 26 13.84 9.77 24.81
C ASP A 26 13.14 8.49 24.29
N CYS A 27 12.31 8.61 23.24
CA CYS A 27 11.68 7.48 22.55
C CYS A 27 12.04 7.38 21.05
N LEU A 28 12.77 8.36 20.49
CA LEU A 28 13.00 8.41 19.04
C LEU A 28 14.42 8.00 18.58
N PHE A 29 15.32 7.57 19.46
CA PHE A 29 16.70 7.30 19.07
C PHE A 29 17.14 5.82 19.03
N ARG A 30 16.19 4.88 18.88
CA ARG A 30 16.52 3.45 18.91
C ARG A 30 15.97 2.59 17.76
N ILE A 31 15.88 3.16 16.55
CA ILE A 31 15.73 2.39 15.29
C ILE A 31 16.61 3.01 14.19
N ALA A 32 17.90 3.17 14.46
CA ALA A 32 18.87 3.56 13.44
C ALA A 32 20.12 2.68 13.54
N THR A 33 20.04 1.46 12.99
CA THR A 33 21.18 0.70 12.44
C THR A 33 20.66 -0.62 11.85
N ASN A 34 20.32 -0.57 10.57
CA ASN A 34 20.59 -1.66 9.62
C ASN A 34 20.40 -1.10 8.20
N LEU A 35 21.43 -0.40 7.76
CA LEU A 35 21.71 -0.10 6.36
C LEU A 35 22.32 -1.36 5.73
N VAL A 36 21.50 -2.19 5.08
CA VAL A 36 21.92 -3.00 3.92
C VAL A 36 20.77 -3.10 2.94
N GLY A 37 20.85 -2.30 1.87
CA GLY A 37 20.35 -2.65 0.53
C GLY A 37 18.84 -2.62 0.27
N SER A 38 18.33 -1.50 -0.24
CA SER A 38 17.39 -1.50 -1.36
C SER A 38 17.23 -0.09 -1.95
N GLU A 39 18.24 0.37 -2.68
CA GLU A 39 18.05 1.37 -3.73
C GLU A 39 17.17 0.77 -4.84
N ARG A 40 15.85 0.78 -4.65
CA ARG A 40 14.88 0.54 -5.73
C ARG A 40 13.64 1.42 -5.52
N CYS A 41 13.84 2.73 -5.54
CA CYS A 41 12.89 3.55 -6.29
C CYS A 41 13.29 3.39 -7.75
N TRP A 42 12.50 2.66 -8.53
CA TRP A 42 12.69 2.62 -9.98
C TRP A 42 12.35 4.00 -10.53
N ILE A 43 13.36 4.88 -10.51
CA ILE A 43 13.44 6.06 -11.36
C ILE A 43 13.27 5.56 -12.80
N GLY A 44 12.42 6.26 -13.54
CA GLY A 44 12.06 5.95 -14.92
C GLY A 44 13.24 5.44 -15.74
N ARG A 45 13.16 4.17 -16.12
CA ARG A 45 13.81 3.67 -17.32
C ARG A 45 12.70 3.44 -18.32
N GLY A 46 12.87 3.94 -19.54
CA GLY A 46 12.07 3.58 -20.71
C GLY A 46 12.20 2.09 -21.03
N GLY A 47 11.68 1.24 -20.15
CA GLY A 47 11.37 -0.14 -20.44
C GLY A 47 10.02 -0.18 -21.14
N LEU A 48 9.89 -1.06 -22.12
CA LEU A 48 8.62 -1.29 -22.83
C LEU A 48 7.45 -1.31 -21.83
N LEU A 49 6.44 -0.49 -22.09
CA LEU A 49 5.13 -0.61 -21.46
C LEU A 49 4.66 -2.04 -21.72
N HIS A 50 4.71 -2.90 -20.70
CA HIS A 50 4.27 -4.29 -20.86
C HIS A 50 3.08 -4.58 -19.96
N TYR A 51 1.91 -4.76 -20.57
CA TYR A 51 0.68 -5.06 -19.85
C TYR A 51 0.64 -6.54 -19.47
N LYS A 52 0.55 -6.80 -18.16
CA LYS A 52 0.47 -8.16 -17.59
C LYS A 52 -0.90 -8.45 -17.01
N ALA A 53 -1.28 -9.73 -17.00
CA ALA A 53 -2.54 -10.22 -16.45
C ALA A 53 -2.49 -10.51 -14.93
N ASP A 54 -1.43 -10.10 -14.22
CA ASP A 54 -1.19 -10.45 -12.82
C ASP A 54 -2.30 -9.97 -11.88
N ILE A 55 -2.97 -8.85 -12.24
CA ILE A 55 -4.07 -8.29 -11.47
C ILE A 55 -5.29 -9.23 -11.37
N ALA A 56 -5.42 -10.23 -12.26
CA ALA A 56 -6.45 -11.27 -12.16
C ALA A 56 -6.28 -12.19 -10.93
N GLY A 57 -5.15 -12.12 -10.21
CA GLY A 57 -4.93 -12.88 -8.98
C GLY A 57 -5.75 -12.40 -7.78
N GLY A 58 -6.31 -11.18 -7.82
CA GLY A 58 -7.25 -10.68 -6.81
C GLY A 58 -7.29 -9.16 -6.67
N SER A 59 -8.31 -8.68 -5.96
CA SER A 59 -8.48 -7.28 -5.52
C SER A 59 -7.48 -6.91 -4.41
N LEU A 60 -7.74 -5.89 -3.57
CA LEU A 60 -6.78 -5.44 -2.56
C LEU A 60 -6.59 -6.45 -1.44
N LYS A 61 -7.63 -7.20 -1.06
CA LYS A 61 -7.54 -8.27 -0.04
C LYS A 61 -6.87 -7.76 1.24
N LEU A 62 -7.49 -6.76 1.88
CA LEU A 62 -6.88 -6.00 2.97
C LEU A 62 -6.44 -6.90 4.14
N TYR A 63 -7.27 -7.86 4.54
CA TYR A 63 -6.96 -8.78 5.63
C TYR A 63 -5.68 -9.58 5.33
N GLU A 64 -5.61 -10.20 4.16
CA GLU A 64 -4.45 -10.95 3.70
C GLU A 64 -3.23 -10.04 3.54
N SER A 65 -3.43 -8.83 3.02
CA SER A 65 -2.37 -7.84 2.86
C SER A 65 -1.73 -7.42 4.18
N ARG A 66 -2.49 -7.32 5.28
CA ARG A 66 -1.93 -7.08 6.62
C ARG A 66 -1.02 -8.21 7.08
N ILE A 67 -1.46 -9.45 6.88
CA ILE A 67 -0.67 -10.63 7.25
C ILE A 67 0.62 -10.68 6.43
N ILE A 68 0.54 -10.48 5.11
CA ILE A 68 1.73 -10.47 4.25
C ILE A 68 2.66 -9.30 4.60
N ALA A 69 2.13 -8.12 4.92
CA ALA A 69 2.96 -6.99 5.38
C ALA A 69 3.70 -7.33 6.68
N GLY A 70 3.06 -8.02 7.63
CA GLY A 70 3.71 -8.54 8.83
C GLY A 70 4.88 -9.48 8.52
N LEU A 71 4.64 -10.48 7.66
CA LEU A 71 5.69 -11.41 7.22
C LEU A 71 6.86 -10.71 6.51
N LEU A 72 6.58 -9.66 5.74
CA LEU A 72 7.61 -8.86 5.07
C LEU A 72 8.44 -8.04 6.07
N LEU A 73 7.79 -7.45 7.08
CA LEU A 73 8.48 -6.69 8.14
C LEU A 73 9.38 -7.58 9.00
N GLU A 74 8.96 -8.81 9.25
CA GLU A 74 9.76 -9.84 9.95
C GLU A 74 10.92 -10.40 9.10
N SER A 75 11.00 -10.04 7.81
CA SER A 75 12.02 -10.54 6.88
C SER A 75 12.13 -12.07 6.86
N VAL A 76 10.99 -12.76 6.88
CA VAL A 76 10.96 -14.24 6.96
C VAL A 76 11.69 -14.90 5.79
N SER A 77 12.37 -16.01 6.07
CA SER A 77 13.04 -16.82 5.05
C SER A 77 12.04 -17.50 4.09
N ALA A 78 12.54 -18.07 2.99
CA ALA A 78 11.69 -18.78 2.03
C ALA A 78 10.98 -19.99 2.66
N GLU A 79 11.65 -20.67 3.58
CA GLU A 79 11.13 -21.82 4.33
C GLU A 79 10.02 -21.38 5.28
N LYS A 80 10.26 -20.31 6.07
CA LYS A 80 9.23 -19.75 6.96
C LYS A 80 8.04 -19.20 6.19
N TRP A 81 8.27 -18.58 5.03
CA TRP A 81 7.20 -18.15 4.13
C TRP A 81 6.36 -19.34 3.66
N LYS A 82 7.01 -20.42 3.20
CA LYS A 82 6.31 -21.64 2.76
C LYS A 82 5.50 -22.25 3.91
N GLN A 83 6.09 -22.34 5.10
CA GLN A 83 5.43 -22.84 6.30
C GLN A 83 4.17 -22.02 6.63
N ALA A 84 4.28 -20.69 6.73
CA ALA A 84 3.15 -19.82 7.06
C ALA A 84 2.00 -19.91 6.02
N ILE A 85 2.34 -19.88 4.73
CA ILE A 85 1.34 -19.82 3.66
C ILE A 85 0.73 -21.19 3.32
N GLU A 86 1.56 -22.24 3.23
CA GLU A 86 1.13 -23.55 2.71
C GLU A 86 0.73 -24.54 3.81
N VAL A 87 1.36 -24.45 4.99
CA VAL A 87 1.15 -25.40 6.10
C VAL A 87 0.21 -24.81 7.15
N GLU A 88 0.56 -23.64 7.69
CA GLU A 88 -0.24 -22.96 8.73
C GLU A 88 -1.49 -22.29 8.17
N ASN A 89 -1.54 -22.07 6.85
CA ASN A 89 -2.64 -21.43 6.13
C ASN A 89 -3.08 -20.12 6.81
N VAL A 90 -2.13 -19.24 7.11
CA VAL A 90 -2.40 -17.95 7.80
C VAL A 90 -3.41 -17.09 7.04
N LEU A 91 -3.57 -17.29 5.72
CA LEU A 91 -4.56 -16.61 4.88
C LEU A 91 -5.97 -17.24 4.92
N GLN A 92 -6.12 -18.36 5.64
CA GLN A 92 -7.36 -19.10 5.82
C GLN A 92 -8.11 -19.39 4.51
N LYS A 93 -7.38 -19.85 3.48
CA LYS A 93 -7.98 -20.20 2.17
C LYS A 93 -8.34 -21.67 2.11
N THR A 94 -9.40 -21.96 1.37
CA THR A 94 -9.91 -23.32 1.17
C THR A 94 -8.91 -24.22 0.43
N SER A 95 -8.12 -23.65 -0.48
CA SER A 95 -7.09 -24.41 -1.19
C SER A 95 -5.72 -23.74 -1.08
N GLN A 96 -4.68 -24.58 -0.90
CA GLN A 96 -3.29 -24.15 -0.87
C GLN A 96 -2.90 -23.38 -2.15
N GLY A 97 -3.39 -23.82 -3.31
CA GLY A 97 -3.14 -23.13 -4.58
C GLY A 97 -3.64 -21.68 -4.58
N THR A 98 -4.81 -21.43 -3.98
CA THR A 98 -5.35 -20.07 -3.85
C THR A 98 -4.53 -19.24 -2.87
N ALA A 99 -4.17 -19.81 -1.71
CA ALA A 99 -3.30 -19.15 -0.74
C ALA A 99 -1.97 -18.73 -1.38
N LYS A 100 -1.29 -19.64 -2.08
CA LYS A 100 -0.02 -19.38 -2.76
C LYS A 100 -0.12 -18.29 -3.83
N ARG A 101 -1.15 -18.35 -4.67
CA ARG A 101 -1.36 -17.37 -5.75
C ARG A 101 -1.63 -15.97 -5.19
N GLN A 102 -2.51 -15.87 -4.18
CA GLN A 102 -2.84 -14.59 -3.54
C GLN A 102 -1.66 -14.04 -2.74
N ALA A 103 -1.00 -14.87 -1.92
CA ALA A 103 0.18 -14.49 -1.16
C ALA A 103 1.29 -13.94 -2.08
N SER A 104 1.56 -14.63 -3.20
CA SER A 104 2.56 -14.21 -4.19
C SER A 104 2.22 -12.86 -4.81
N LEU A 105 0.96 -12.66 -5.24
CA LEU A 105 0.54 -11.38 -5.83
C LEU A 105 0.62 -10.23 -4.82
N ILE A 106 0.09 -10.43 -3.62
CA ILE A 106 0.12 -9.41 -2.55
C ILE A 106 1.57 -9.08 -2.19
N ARG A 107 2.42 -10.09 -2.04
CA ARG A 107 3.85 -9.90 -1.76
C ARG A 107 4.52 -9.11 -2.89
N ALA A 108 4.25 -9.45 -4.15
CA ALA A 108 4.81 -8.76 -5.30
C ALA A 108 4.38 -7.28 -5.33
N ARG A 109 3.11 -6.99 -5.04
CA ARG A 109 2.61 -5.61 -4.89
C ARG A 109 3.33 -4.87 -3.76
N LEU A 110 3.34 -5.41 -2.55
CA LEU A 110 3.95 -4.73 -1.41
C LEU A 110 5.46 -4.51 -1.60
N LYS A 111 6.16 -5.43 -2.27
CA LYS A 111 7.59 -5.29 -2.58
C LYS A 111 7.94 -4.18 -3.57
N THR A 112 6.96 -3.53 -4.20
CA THR A 112 7.22 -2.29 -4.97
C THR A 112 7.36 -1.06 -4.06
N MET A 113 7.09 -1.22 -2.76
CA MET A 113 7.17 -0.20 -1.73
C MET A 113 8.20 -0.59 -0.65
N THR A 114 8.46 0.31 0.30
CA THR A 114 9.45 0.13 1.38
C THR A 114 8.82 -0.38 2.68
N SER A 115 9.64 -0.69 3.68
CA SER A 115 9.18 -1.16 4.99
C SER A 115 8.28 -0.16 5.72
N SER A 116 8.50 1.16 5.56
CA SER A 116 7.63 2.17 6.18
C SER A 116 6.21 2.15 5.60
N HIS A 117 6.05 1.81 4.32
CA HIS A 117 4.72 1.56 3.73
C HIS A 117 4.06 0.30 4.26
N TRP A 118 4.82 -0.77 4.47
CA TRP A 118 4.27 -2.02 5.01
C TRP A 118 3.69 -1.83 6.41
N ILE A 119 4.25 -0.91 7.21
CA ILE A 119 3.70 -0.50 8.51
C ILE A 119 2.33 0.16 8.33
N LEU A 120 2.17 1.07 7.35
CA LEU A 120 0.86 1.69 7.06
C LEU A 120 -0.20 0.64 6.70
N VAL A 121 0.20 -0.40 5.96
CA VAL A 121 -0.68 -1.53 5.62
C VAL A 121 -1.02 -2.34 6.86
N ARG A 122 -0.02 -2.77 7.65
CA ARG A 122 -0.19 -3.68 8.80
C ARG A 122 -0.96 -3.03 9.94
N ASP A 123 -0.63 -1.80 10.29
CA ASP A 123 -1.06 -1.14 11.54
C ASP A 123 -2.04 0.01 11.32
N GLY A 124 -2.06 0.60 10.13
CA GLY A 124 -2.92 1.75 9.83
C GLY A 124 -4.42 1.41 9.98
N PRO A 125 -5.28 2.40 10.28
CA PRO A 125 -6.73 2.20 10.28
C PRO A 125 -7.21 1.75 8.89
N LYS A 126 -8.42 1.16 8.82
CA LYS A 126 -8.95 0.56 7.59
C LYS A 126 -8.81 1.47 6.35
N PRO A 127 -9.19 2.77 6.37
CA PRO A 127 -9.03 3.65 5.21
C PRO A 127 -7.57 3.80 4.76
N LEU A 128 -6.65 4.07 5.70
CA LEU A 128 -5.23 4.24 5.42
C LEU A 128 -4.62 2.97 4.83
N ALA A 129 -4.90 1.82 5.43
CA ALA A 129 -4.36 0.56 4.98
C ALA A 129 -4.93 0.15 3.61
N THR A 130 -6.23 0.34 3.36
CA THR A 130 -6.83 0.11 2.03
C THR A 130 -6.15 0.96 0.97
N GLN A 131 -5.98 2.26 1.22
CA GLN A 131 -5.33 3.18 0.29
C GLN A 131 -3.84 2.86 0.11
N SER A 132 -3.16 2.37 1.15
CA SER A 132 -1.77 1.93 1.08
C SER A 132 -1.63 0.70 0.19
N VAL A 133 -2.49 -0.31 0.34
CA VAL A 133 -2.50 -1.50 -0.54
C VAL A 133 -2.87 -1.11 -1.97
N PHE A 134 -3.79 -0.15 -2.15
CA PHE A 134 -4.12 0.39 -3.47
C PHE A 134 -2.92 1.06 -4.15
N ALA A 135 -2.15 1.88 -3.42
CA ALA A 135 -0.92 2.49 -3.94
C ALA A 135 0.09 1.43 -4.41
N ALA A 136 0.27 0.35 -3.64
CA ALA A 136 1.12 -0.79 -4.01
C ALA A 136 0.58 -1.53 -5.25
N ALA A 137 -0.75 -1.69 -5.37
CA ALA A 137 -1.38 -2.30 -6.53
C ALA A 137 -1.17 -1.47 -7.81
N ILE A 138 -1.27 -0.14 -7.73
CA ILE A 138 -0.98 0.79 -8.85
C ILE A 138 0.50 0.70 -9.24
N SER A 139 1.40 0.78 -8.25
CA SER A 139 2.85 0.71 -8.47
C SER A 139 3.28 -0.59 -9.16
N HIS A 140 2.63 -1.71 -8.83
CA HIS A 140 2.90 -3.00 -9.44
C HIS A 140 2.27 -3.19 -10.83
N SER A 141 1.10 -2.61 -11.10
CA SER A 141 0.29 -2.92 -12.28
C SER A 141 0.21 -1.73 -13.24
N GLN A 142 1.01 -1.77 -14.31
CA GLN A 142 0.93 -0.79 -15.41
C GLN A 142 -0.49 -0.73 -16.00
N LEU A 143 -1.17 -1.86 -16.12
CA LEU A 143 -2.54 -1.93 -16.62
C LEU A 143 -3.53 -1.15 -15.74
N LEU A 144 -3.41 -1.28 -14.41
CA LEU A 144 -4.26 -0.53 -13.46
C LEU A 144 -3.93 0.96 -13.49
N LYS A 145 -2.63 1.29 -13.49
CA LYS A 145 -2.14 2.66 -13.52
C LYS A 145 -2.63 3.41 -14.76
N ASP A 146 -2.49 2.82 -15.94
CA ASP A 146 -2.93 3.45 -17.19
C ASP A 146 -4.45 3.50 -17.31
N PHE A 147 -5.16 2.49 -16.79
CA PHE A 147 -6.62 2.56 -16.75
C PHE A 147 -7.09 3.77 -15.92
N LEU A 148 -6.46 4.01 -14.77
CA LEU A 148 -6.75 5.18 -13.95
C LEU A 148 -6.40 6.49 -14.67
N LEU A 149 -5.17 6.59 -15.17
CA LEU A 149 -4.64 7.84 -15.74
C LEU A 149 -5.25 8.23 -17.08
N LEU A 150 -5.44 7.26 -17.98
CA LEU A 150 -5.83 7.53 -19.36
C LEU A 150 -7.33 7.41 -19.59
N TYR A 151 -8.02 6.56 -18.81
CA TYR A 151 -9.42 6.26 -19.05
C TYR A 151 -10.32 6.87 -17.96
N VAL A 152 -10.06 6.54 -16.69
CA VAL A 152 -10.91 6.98 -15.57
C VAL A 152 -10.82 8.50 -15.35
N CYS A 153 -9.62 9.09 -15.42
CA CYS A 153 -9.44 10.54 -15.36
C CYS A 153 -10.27 11.29 -16.41
N ASP A 154 -10.24 10.82 -17.67
CA ASP A 154 -10.90 11.49 -18.80
C ASP A 154 -12.43 11.39 -18.67
N HIS A 155 -12.94 10.21 -18.35
CA HIS A 155 -14.36 9.99 -18.06
C HIS A 155 -14.87 10.89 -16.94
N PHE A 156 -14.10 11.02 -15.85
CA PHE A 156 -14.51 11.89 -14.76
C PHE A 156 -14.51 13.38 -15.13
N ARG A 157 -13.47 13.85 -15.82
CA ARG A 157 -13.36 15.25 -16.26
C ARG A 157 -14.46 15.67 -17.23
N THR A 158 -14.89 14.74 -18.08
CA THR A 158 -15.98 14.96 -19.05
C THR A 158 -17.38 14.81 -18.42
N GLY A 159 -17.48 14.53 -17.11
CA GLY A 159 -18.74 14.34 -16.39
C GLY A 159 -19.40 12.98 -16.63
N ASN A 160 -18.74 12.07 -17.34
CA ASN A 160 -19.21 10.70 -17.54
C ASN A 160 -18.82 9.83 -16.34
N LEU A 161 -19.67 9.84 -15.32
CA LEU A 161 -19.43 9.09 -14.08
C LEU A 161 -19.73 7.58 -14.21
N GLU A 162 -20.24 7.11 -15.34
CA GLU A 162 -20.56 5.69 -15.53
C GLU A 162 -19.31 4.90 -15.94
N LEU A 163 -18.98 3.86 -15.16
CA LEU A 163 -17.93 2.92 -15.52
C LEU A 163 -18.52 1.53 -15.73
N THR A 164 -18.45 1.02 -16.96
CA THR A 164 -19.07 -0.26 -17.35
C THR A 164 -18.02 -1.28 -17.82
N ARG A 165 -18.43 -2.55 -17.94
CA ARG A 165 -17.56 -3.57 -18.55
C ARG A 165 -17.22 -3.30 -20.00
N ARG A 166 -18.09 -2.59 -20.73
CA ARG A 166 -17.78 -2.14 -22.08
C ARG A 166 -16.60 -1.17 -22.08
N HIS A 167 -16.62 -0.20 -21.17
CA HIS A 167 -15.53 0.76 -20.99
C HIS A 167 -14.19 0.06 -20.73
N TRP A 168 -14.19 -0.92 -19.82
CA TRP A 168 -13.02 -1.76 -19.58
C TRP A 168 -12.49 -2.49 -20.82
N ARG A 169 -13.39 -3.16 -21.57
CA ARG A 169 -12.99 -3.90 -22.78
C ARG A 169 -12.43 -2.97 -23.85
N THR A 170 -13.02 -1.79 -24.03
CA THR A 170 -12.51 -0.75 -24.94
C THR A 170 -11.11 -0.28 -24.55
N PHE A 171 -10.87 -0.05 -23.25
CA PHE A 171 -9.53 0.27 -22.76
C PHE A 171 -8.51 -0.84 -23.06
N VAL A 172 -8.84 -2.10 -22.75
CA VAL A 172 -7.93 -3.23 -23.01
C VAL A 172 -7.67 -3.42 -24.50
N ALA A 173 -8.65 -3.15 -25.37
CA ALA A 173 -8.46 -3.18 -26.81
C ALA A 173 -7.45 -2.11 -27.29
N SER A 174 -7.49 -0.90 -26.71
CA SER A 174 -6.55 0.17 -27.05
C SER A 174 -5.15 -0.03 -26.45
N CYS A 175 -4.99 -0.90 -25.44
CA CYS A 175 -3.69 -1.19 -24.84
C CYS A 175 -2.67 -1.74 -25.86
N ARG A 176 -3.13 -2.49 -26.88
CA ARG A 176 -2.25 -3.02 -27.92
C ARG A 176 -1.61 -1.97 -28.81
N GLU A 177 -2.24 -0.81 -28.95
CA GLU A 177 -1.66 0.32 -29.70
C GLU A 177 -0.43 0.88 -28.97
N ARG A 178 -0.38 0.76 -27.63
CA ARG A 178 0.71 1.23 -26.78
C ARG A 178 1.76 0.16 -26.48
N ASP A 179 1.34 -1.10 -26.44
CA ASP A 179 2.18 -2.28 -26.20
C ASP A 179 1.93 -3.32 -27.30
N PRO A 180 2.66 -3.25 -28.43
CA PRO A 180 2.52 -4.23 -29.52
C PRO A 180 2.88 -5.66 -29.11
N GLU A 181 3.67 -5.85 -28.05
CA GLU A 181 4.08 -7.16 -27.52
C GLU A 181 3.08 -7.71 -26.49
N MET A 182 2.01 -6.96 -26.19
CA MET A 182 0.96 -7.38 -25.27
C MET A 182 0.34 -8.72 -25.70
N PRO A 183 0.27 -9.73 -24.82
CA PRO A 183 -0.37 -11.00 -25.14
C PRO A 183 -1.84 -10.81 -25.52
N SER A 184 -2.31 -11.60 -26.48
CA SER A 184 -3.73 -11.63 -26.83
C SER A 184 -4.55 -12.33 -25.76
N TRP A 185 -5.20 -11.56 -24.88
CA TRP A 185 -6.10 -12.11 -23.87
C TRP A 185 -7.45 -12.51 -24.44
N THR A 186 -7.96 -13.66 -23.99
CA THR A 186 -9.33 -14.09 -24.28
C THR A 186 -10.35 -13.16 -23.63
N GLN A 187 -11.60 -13.20 -24.09
CA GLN A 187 -12.68 -12.42 -23.49
C GLN A 187 -12.86 -12.75 -21.99
N SER A 188 -12.79 -14.02 -21.62
CA SER A 188 -12.85 -14.46 -20.22
C SER A 188 -11.71 -13.90 -19.36
N THR A 189 -10.49 -13.85 -19.90
CA THR A 189 -9.34 -13.26 -19.19
C THR A 189 -9.54 -11.76 -19.02
N THR A 190 -9.91 -11.06 -20.09
CA THR A 190 -10.20 -9.63 -20.08
C THR A 190 -11.29 -9.30 -19.04
N ASP A 191 -12.38 -10.06 -19.02
CA ASP A 191 -13.45 -9.85 -18.06
C ASP A 191 -13.00 -10.11 -16.63
N LYS A 192 -12.15 -11.12 -16.40
CA LYS A 192 -11.62 -11.42 -15.07
C LYS A 192 -10.68 -10.35 -14.54
N LEU A 193 -9.87 -9.77 -15.42
CA LEU A 193 -9.04 -8.61 -15.08
C LEU A 193 -9.93 -7.43 -14.69
N GLY A 194 -10.99 -7.19 -15.46
CA GLY A 194 -12.01 -6.18 -15.16
C GLY A 194 -12.68 -6.41 -13.81
N ASP A 195 -13.02 -7.65 -13.44
CA ASP A 195 -13.62 -7.96 -12.12
C ASP A 195 -12.71 -7.46 -11.01
N SER A 196 -11.42 -7.75 -11.14
CA SER A 196 -10.43 -7.44 -10.13
C SER A 196 -10.21 -5.93 -10.04
N VAL A 197 -10.14 -5.24 -11.18
CA VAL A 197 -10.00 -3.78 -11.24
C VAL A 197 -11.22 -3.10 -10.63
N PHE A 198 -12.44 -3.45 -11.04
CA PHE A 198 -13.66 -2.81 -10.54
C PHE A 198 -13.82 -3.05 -9.03
N GLN A 199 -13.52 -4.26 -8.56
CA GLN A 199 -13.51 -4.55 -7.14
C GLN A 199 -12.48 -3.71 -6.39
N ILE A 200 -11.28 -3.48 -6.94
CA ILE A 200 -10.27 -2.57 -6.35
C ILE A 200 -10.82 -1.14 -6.24
N LEU A 201 -11.46 -0.63 -7.30
CA LEU A 201 -12.02 0.71 -7.32
C LEU A 201 -13.17 0.86 -6.31
N THR A 202 -14.02 -0.15 -6.16
CA THR A 202 -15.06 -0.18 -5.12
C THR A 202 -14.45 -0.24 -3.72
N GLU A 203 -13.45 -1.09 -3.48
CA GLU A 203 -12.79 -1.25 -2.17
C GLU A 203 -12.14 0.06 -1.68
N VAL A 204 -11.57 0.86 -2.58
CA VAL A 204 -10.98 2.18 -2.25
C VAL A 204 -12.00 3.33 -2.28
N GLY A 205 -13.23 3.06 -2.70
CA GLY A 205 -14.33 4.04 -2.74
C GLY A 205 -14.39 4.89 -4.01
N MET A 206 -13.60 4.62 -5.04
CA MET A 206 -13.68 5.31 -6.34
C MET A 206 -14.96 4.98 -7.11
N LEU A 207 -15.50 3.77 -6.92
CA LEU A 207 -16.82 3.38 -7.43
C LEU A 207 -17.79 3.25 -6.27
N SER A 208 -19.00 3.79 -6.44
CA SER A 208 -20.09 3.59 -5.49
C SER A 208 -20.55 2.13 -5.45
N GLU A 209 -21.10 1.71 -4.32
CA GLU A 209 -21.76 0.42 -4.19
C GLU A 209 -23.19 0.52 -4.77
N GLY A 210 -23.64 -0.52 -5.48
CA GLY A 210 -24.99 -0.58 -6.04
C GLY A 210 -25.05 -1.23 -7.42
N SER A 211 -26.26 -1.31 -7.99
CA SER A 211 -26.51 -1.91 -9.30
C SER A 211 -25.98 -1.07 -10.47
N LYS A 212 -25.81 0.24 -10.25
CA LYS A 212 -25.25 1.20 -11.22
C LYS A 212 -24.11 1.98 -10.54
N PRO A 213 -22.92 1.39 -10.40
CA PRO A 213 -21.78 2.04 -9.76
C PRO A 213 -21.36 3.27 -10.56
N SER A 214 -21.14 4.37 -9.85
CA SER A 214 -20.71 5.65 -10.40
C SER A 214 -19.37 6.07 -9.81
N LEU A 215 -18.54 6.72 -10.63
CA LEU A 215 -17.29 7.32 -10.20
C LEU A 215 -17.54 8.43 -9.18
N GLN A 216 -16.78 8.43 -8.10
CA GLN A 216 -16.86 9.42 -7.03
C GLN A 216 -15.47 9.79 -6.48
N ARG A 217 -15.38 10.96 -5.85
CA ARG A 217 -14.13 11.44 -5.26
C ARG A 217 -13.77 10.61 -4.02
N VAL A 218 -12.49 10.26 -3.91
CA VAL A 218 -11.93 9.59 -2.73
C VAL A 218 -11.16 10.59 -1.88
N HIS A 219 -11.40 10.58 -0.57
CA HIS A 219 -10.58 11.33 0.38
C HIS A 219 -9.37 10.48 0.81
N TYR A 220 -8.17 10.90 0.42
CA TYR A 220 -6.93 10.21 0.76
C TYR A 220 -6.38 10.63 2.11
N GLN A 221 -5.95 9.64 2.88
CA GLN A 221 -5.28 9.84 4.16
C GLN A 221 -3.93 10.54 3.94
N PRO A 222 -3.59 11.55 4.76
CA PRO A 222 -2.37 12.34 4.56
C PRO A 222 -1.10 11.49 4.65
N GLU A 223 -1.09 10.44 5.48
CA GLU A 223 0.08 9.60 5.72
C GLU A 223 0.55 8.87 4.45
N ILE A 224 -0.39 8.29 3.69
CA ILE A 224 -0.03 7.62 2.41
C ILE A 224 0.40 8.66 1.36
N MET A 225 -0.23 9.83 1.32
CA MET A 225 0.13 10.88 0.37
C MET A 225 1.50 11.50 0.68
N SER A 226 1.86 11.63 1.96
CA SER A 226 3.19 12.05 2.38
C SER A 226 4.24 11.00 2.05
N TYR A 227 3.98 9.72 2.39
CA TYR A 227 4.85 8.61 2.02
C TYR A 227 5.18 8.60 0.51
N LEU A 228 4.15 8.70 -0.34
CA LEU A 228 4.34 8.64 -1.80
C LEU A 228 5.15 9.83 -2.34
N ARG A 229 4.95 11.03 -1.80
CA ARG A 229 5.71 12.23 -2.20
C ARG A 229 7.16 12.15 -1.73
N GLU A 230 7.40 11.73 -0.49
CA GLU A 230 8.75 11.54 0.06
C GLU A 230 9.57 10.53 -0.75
N HIS A 231 8.91 9.48 -1.24
CA HIS A 231 9.53 8.43 -2.07
C HIS A 231 9.49 8.71 -3.57
N LYS A 232 9.05 9.91 -4.00
CA LYS A 232 8.98 10.36 -5.41
C LYS A 232 8.14 9.45 -6.31
N CYS A 233 7.08 8.85 -5.76
CA CYS A 233 6.15 7.99 -6.48
C CYS A 233 5.09 8.78 -7.27
N GLU A 234 5.53 9.74 -8.09
CA GLU A 234 4.66 10.75 -8.74
C GLU A 234 3.54 10.15 -9.60
N GLU A 235 3.83 9.08 -10.35
CA GLU A 235 2.80 8.43 -11.18
C GLU A 235 1.72 7.76 -10.34
N VAL A 236 2.08 7.23 -9.17
CA VAL A 236 1.12 6.62 -8.23
C VAL A 236 0.25 7.72 -7.61
N VAL A 237 0.87 8.85 -7.22
CA VAL A 237 0.15 10.03 -6.72
C VAL A 237 -0.86 10.50 -7.76
N ARG A 238 -0.44 10.67 -9.02
CA ARG A 238 -1.32 11.08 -10.14
C ARG A 238 -2.47 10.10 -10.37
N ALA A 239 -2.19 8.80 -10.33
CA ALA A 239 -3.22 7.77 -10.53
C ALA A 239 -4.23 7.72 -9.38
N MET A 240 -3.78 7.91 -8.14
CA MET A 240 -4.68 8.02 -6.98
C MET A 240 -5.52 9.30 -7.06
N GLN A 241 -4.91 10.42 -7.43
CA GLN A 241 -5.55 11.72 -7.53
C GLN A 241 -6.24 11.96 -8.88
N ALA A 242 -6.63 10.91 -9.60
CA ALA A 242 -7.34 10.97 -10.88
C ALA A 242 -8.59 11.87 -10.88
N PHE A 243 -9.17 12.11 -9.70
CA PHE A 243 -10.42 12.84 -9.46
C PHE A 243 -10.24 14.24 -8.84
N LEU A 244 -9.01 14.69 -8.64
CA LEU A 244 -8.71 16.04 -8.15
C LEU A 244 -8.71 17.07 -9.28
#